data_AF-A0A537LRF1-F1
#
_entry.id   AF-A0A537LRF1-F1
#
_cell.length_a   1.000
_cell.length_b   1.000
_cell.length_c   1.000
_cell.angle_alpha   90.00
_cell.angle_beta   90.00
_cell.angle_gamma   90.00
#
_symmetry.space_group_name_H-M   'P 1'
#
loop_
_entity.id
_entity.type
_entity.pdbx_description
1 polymer ?
#
loop_
_entity_poly.entity_id
_entity_poly.type
_entity_poly.pdbx_seq_one_letter_code
_entity_poly.pdbx_strand_id
1 'polypeptide(L)'
;MTRRGAGLALLACGIAGLPFLASSAYLLTVFNIIGLYTIVTLGLILLGSSGQVSLGQAAFYGLGAYGSALLSRDLGWSPWATIVIATAATAGVAYLVGVPTLRLAEHFFVLATLGFGIIVNVLMVQLVDVTGGASGLRDIPGLRIAGVSLAADRAFYYLVWGLALAALLLAQNITSHRTGRALRA
;
A
#
# COMPACT_ATOMS: atom_id res chain seq x y z
N MET A 1 -1.83 26.53 -15.96
CA MET A 1 -1.70 25.64 -14.79
C MET A 1 -3.01 25.69 -14.01
N THR A 2 -3.81 24.64 -14.07
CA THR A 2 -5.11 24.54 -13.37
C THR A 2 -4.90 24.62 -11.85
N ARG A 3 -5.81 25.25 -11.09
CA ARG A 3 -5.75 25.38 -9.61
C ARG A 3 -5.39 24.07 -8.87
N ARG A 4 -5.69 22.92 -9.49
CA ARG A 4 -5.36 21.57 -9.02
C ARG A 4 -3.86 21.26 -9.03
N GLY A 5 -3.13 21.69 -10.06
CA GLY A 5 -1.68 21.50 -10.15
C GLY A 5 -0.91 22.32 -9.11
N ALA A 6 -1.40 23.53 -8.81
CA ALA A 6 -0.83 24.37 -7.76
C ALA A 6 -1.01 23.76 -6.36
N GLY A 7 -2.18 23.19 -6.06
CA GLY A 7 -2.43 22.50 -4.78
C GLY A 7 -1.55 21.26 -4.58
N LEU A 8 -1.34 20.46 -5.63
CA LEU A 8 -0.44 19.31 -5.59
C LEU A 8 1.02 19.71 -5.40
N ALA A 9 1.47 20.76 -6.10
CA ALA A 9 2.83 21.27 -5.96
C ALA A 9 3.09 21.79 -4.54
N LEU A 10 2.14 22.53 -3.95
CA LEU A 10 2.24 23.00 -2.56
C LEU A 10 2.31 21.83 -1.56
N LEU A 11 1.47 20.80 -1.76
CA LEU A 11 1.47 19.62 -0.90
C LEU A 11 2.79 18.84 -1.02
N ALA A 12 3.31 18.65 -2.23
CA ALA A 12 4.60 18.01 -2.47
C ALA A 12 5.76 18.80 -1.84
N CYS A 13 5.76 20.14 -1.97
CA CYS A 13 6.75 21.00 -1.34
C CYS A 13 6.69 20.93 0.19
N GLY A 14 5.47 20.91 0.77
CA GLY A 14 5.28 20.76 2.21
C GLY A 14 5.85 19.43 2.73
N ILE A 15 5.53 18.33 2.05
CA ILE A 15 6.04 17.00 2.39
C ILE A 15 7.57 16.94 2.26
N ALA A 16 8.13 17.48 1.17
CA ALA A 16 9.58 17.49 0.98
C ALA A 16 10.33 18.31 2.06
N GLY A 17 9.67 19.35 2.61
CA GLY A 17 10.20 20.21 3.66
C GLY A 17 10.06 19.67 5.09
N LEU A 18 9.15 18.72 5.33
CA LEU A 18 8.86 18.18 6.67
C LEU A 18 10.08 17.57 7.39
N PRO A 19 10.97 16.80 6.73
CA PRO A 19 12.17 16.24 7.38
C PRO A 19 13.15 17.27 7.94
N PHE A 20 13.08 18.52 7.49
CA PHE A 20 13.93 19.61 8.00
C PHE A 20 13.37 20.19 9.31
N LEU A 21 12.06 20.15 9.49
CA LEU A 21 11.37 20.58 10.71
C LEU A 21 11.32 19.45 11.75
N ALA A 22 11.11 18.22 11.28
CA ALA A 22 11.02 17.02 12.09
C ALA A 22 12.38 16.27 12.12
N SER A 23 13.33 16.80 12.89
CA SER A 23 14.68 16.21 13.02
C SER A 23 14.73 14.92 13.87
N SER A 24 13.63 14.54 14.52
CA SER A 24 13.56 13.33 15.36
C SER A 24 13.27 12.09 14.51
N ALA A 25 14.07 11.02 14.69
CA ALA A 25 13.88 9.72 14.06
C ALA A 25 12.47 9.14 14.32
N TYR A 26 11.92 9.39 15.50
CA TYR A 26 10.55 9.00 15.85
C TYR A 26 9.53 9.68 14.94
N LEU A 27 9.65 11.00 14.74
CA LEU A 27 8.72 11.74 13.87
C LEU A 27 8.82 11.26 12.43
N LEU A 28 10.03 11.02 11.91
CA LEU A 28 10.22 10.47 10.57
C LEU A 28 9.54 9.09 10.42
N THR A 29 9.67 8.22 11.43
CA THR A 29 8.99 6.92 11.44
C THR A 29 7.47 7.08 11.41
N VAL A 30 6.91 7.96 12.23
CA VAL A 30 5.47 8.25 12.23
C VAL A 30 5.01 8.77 10.87
N PHE A 31 5.76 9.68 10.25
CA PHE A 31 5.42 10.16 8.91
C PHE A 31 5.53 9.09 7.82
N ASN A 32 6.46 8.14 7.95
CA ASN A 32 6.56 7.01 7.03
C ASN A 32 5.32 6.11 7.15
N ILE A 33 4.86 5.85 8.39
CA ILE A 33 3.61 5.10 8.63
C ILE A 33 2.42 5.84 8.02
N ILE A 34 2.33 7.17 8.18
CA ILE A 34 1.29 7.99 7.55
C ILE A 34 1.34 7.88 6.03
N GLY A 35 2.53 7.97 5.43
CA GLY A 35 2.73 7.84 3.98
C GLY A 35 2.29 6.46 3.45
N LEU A 36 2.64 5.38 4.14
CA LEU A 36 2.21 4.02 3.80
C LEU A 36 0.68 3.88 3.89
N TYR A 37 0.07 4.33 4.99
CA TYR A 37 -1.39 4.28 5.13
C TYR A 37 -2.10 5.17 4.11
N THR A 38 -1.51 6.29 3.70
CA THR A 38 -2.06 7.11 2.63
C THR A 38 -2.21 6.32 1.33
N ILE A 39 -1.22 5.50 0.96
CA ILE A 39 -1.30 4.62 -0.23
C ILE A 39 -2.45 3.61 -0.08
N VAL A 40 -2.57 2.97 1.08
CA VAL A 40 -3.62 1.99 1.35
C VAL A 40 -5.01 2.65 1.29
N THR A 41 -5.18 3.81 1.91
CA THR A 41 -6.42 4.58 1.92
C THR A 41 -6.80 5.07 0.52
N LEU A 42 -5.84 5.42 -0.33
CA LEU A 42 -6.13 5.76 -1.73
C LEU A 42 -6.79 4.60 -2.49
N GLY A 43 -6.31 3.37 -2.28
CA GLY A 43 -6.95 2.17 -2.83
C GLY A 43 -8.40 2.01 -2.35
N LEU A 44 -8.65 2.26 -1.06
CA LEU A 44 -10.00 2.24 -0.50
C LEU A 44 -10.91 3.31 -1.11
N ILE A 45 -10.43 4.54 -1.27
CA ILE A 45 -11.19 5.66 -1.84
C ILE A 45 -11.54 5.39 -3.31
N LEU A 46 -10.60 4.81 -4.08
CA LEU A 46 -10.84 4.46 -5.47
C LEU A 46 -11.99 3.46 -5.61
N LEU A 47 -12.02 2.44 -4.76
CA LEU A 47 -13.12 1.48 -4.74
C LEU A 47 -14.41 2.09 -4.17
N GLY A 48 -14.32 2.92 -3.14
CA GLY A 48 -15.45 3.68 -2.59
C GLY A 48 -16.12 4.57 -3.63
N SER A 49 -15.37 5.04 -4.64
CA SER A 49 -15.93 5.84 -5.73
C SER A 49 -16.84 5.05 -6.68
N SER A 50 -16.88 3.72 -6.57
CA SER A 50 -17.82 2.85 -7.29
C SER A 50 -19.03 2.40 -6.46
N GLY A 51 -19.32 3.08 -5.36
CA GLY A 51 -20.45 2.76 -4.47
C GLY A 51 -20.19 1.57 -3.53
N GLN A 52 -19.02 0.96 -3.59
CA GLN A 52 -18.68 -0.22 -2.80
C GLN A 52 -17.68 0.12 -1.70
N VAL A 53 -18.01 -0.22 -0.45
CA VAL A 53 -17.10 -0.10 0.69
C VAL A 53 -16.42 -1.45 0.92
N SER A 54 -15.08 -1.48 0.86
CA SER A 54 -14.32 -2.70 1.15
C SER A 54 -13.62 -2.61 2.50
N LEU A 55 -13.77 -3.65 3.31
CA LEU A 55 -13.06 -3.81 4.59
C LEU A 55 -11.85 -4.76 4.46
N GLY A 56 -11.52 -5.20 3.24
CA GLY A 56 -10.46 -6.17 2.97
C GLY A 56 -9.07 -5.57 2.67
N GLN A 57 -8.93 -4.24 2.63
CA GLN A 57 -7.67 -3.58 2.21
C GLN A 57 -6.45 -3.99 3.05
N ALA A 58 -6.64 -4.19 4.36
CA ALA A 58 -5.56 -4.64 5.24
C ALA A 58 -5.01 -6.03 4.85
N ALA A 59 -5.87 -6.92 4.33
CA ALA A 59 -5.43 -8.24 3.87
C ALA A 59 -4.56 -8.15 2.61
N PHE A 60 -4.92 -7.32 1.63
CA PHE A 60 -4.08 -7.11 0.45
C PHE A 60 -2.76 -6.42 0.80
N TYR A 61 -2.80 -5.42 1.68
CA TYR A 61 -1.59 -4.79 2.20
C TYR A 61 -0.66 -5.81 2.87
N GLY A 62 -1.21 -6.65 3.75
CA GLY A 62 -0.47 -7.71 4.41
C GLY A 62 0.10 -8.74 3.43
N LEU A 63 -0.69 -9.23 2.47
CA LEU A 63 -0.25 -10.23 1.49
C LEU A 63 0.95 -9.73 0.68
N GLY A 64 0.90 -8.47 0.22
CA GLY A 64 2.02 -7.86 -0.49
C GLY A 64 3.25 -7.68 0.39
N ALA A 65 3.06 -7.19 1.62
CA ALA A 65 4.15 -6.98 2.57
C ALA A 65 4.86 -8.29 2.94
N TYR A 66 4.11 -9.28 3.42
CA TYR A 66 4.64 -10.61 3.77
C TYR A 66 5.21 -11.31 2.54
N GLY A 67 4.54 -11.28 1.39
CA GLY A 67 5.05 -11.87 0.16
C GLY A 67 6.41 -11.29 -0.25
N SER A 68 6.56 -9.97 -0.20
CA SER A 68 7.83 -9.31 -0.53
C SER A 68 8.95 -9.61 0.48
N ALA A 69 8.59 -9.76 1.76
CA ALA A 69 9.49 -10.06 2.86
C ALA A 69 9.99 -11.52 2.82
N LEU A 70 9.11 -12.49 2.57
CA LEU A 70 9.49 -13.90 2.43
C LEU A 70 10.41 -14.10 1.23
N LEU A 71 10.05 -13.54 0.08
CA LEU A 71 10.87 -13.69 -1.12
C LEU A 71 12.26 -13.08 -0.95
N SER A 72 12.39 -11.95 -0.24
CA SER A 72 13.68 -11.30 -0.05
C SER A 72 14.51 -11.96 1.06
N ARG A 73 13.86 -12.42 2.14
CA ARG A 73 14.52 -13.09 3.27
C ARG A 73 14.93 -14.52 2.93
N ASP A 74 14.00 -15.33 2.42
CA ASP A 74 14.18 -16.78 2.33
C ASP A 74 14.83 -17.20 1.00
N LEU A 75 14.49 -16.52 -0.11
CA LEU A 75 15.11 -16.79 -1.42
C LEU A 75 16.29 -15.85 -1.73
N GLY A 76 16.54 -14.84 -0.90
CA GLY A 76 17.63 -13.89 -1.11
C GLY A 76 17.46 -13.01 -2.36
N TRP A 77 16.25 -12.91 -2.90
CA TRP A 77 15.98 -12.10 -4.09
C TRP A 77 16.09 -10.61 -3.78
N SER A 78 16.42 -9.82 -4.79
CA SER A 78 16.52 -8.36 -4.65
C SER A 78 15.21 -7.76 -4.10
N PRO A 79 15.22 -6.99 -2.99
CA PRO A 79 14.00 -6.41 -2.40
C PRO A 79 13.13 -5.62 -3.39
N TRP A 80 13.74 -4.99 -4.39
CA TRP A 80 13.01 -4.27 -5.44
C TRP A 80 12.20 -5.21 -6.33
N ALA A 81 12.81 -6.33 -6.73
CA ALA A 81 12.13 -7.34 -7.53
C ALA A 81 11.01 -8.00 -6.74
N THR A 82 11.26 -8.31 -5.46
CA THR A 82 10.26 -8.98 -4.61
C THR A 82 9.05 -8.09 -4.33
N ILE A 83 9.22 -6.77 -4.17
CA ILE A 83 8.10 -5.84 -4.06
C ILE A 83 7.22 -5.90 -5.32
N VAL A 84 7.81 -5.85 -6.52
CA VAL A 84 7.05 -5.90 -7.78
C VAL A 84 6.33 -7.24 -7.94
N ILE A 85 7.04 -8.35 -7.69
CA ILE A 85 6.49 -9.70 -7.82
C ILE A 85 5.38 -9.94 -6.80
N ALA A 86 5.57 -9.56 -5.54
CA ALA A 86 4.57 -9.70 -4.50
C ALA A 86 3.34 -8.82 -4.75
N THR A 87 3.55 -7.61 -5.27
CA THR A 87 2.45 -6.72 -5.69
C THR A 87 1.67 -7.33 -6.85
N ALA A 88 2.34 -7.89 -7.86
CA ALA A 88 1.69 -8.57 -8.98
C ALA A 88 0.91 -9.82 -8.54
N ALA A 89 1.50 -10.63 -7.67
CA ALA A 89 0.83 -11.80 -7.09
C ALA A 89 -0.40 -11.40 -6.28
N THR A 90 -0.28 -10.35 -5.45
CA THR A 90 -1.40 -9.80 -4.66
C THR A 90 -2.49 -9.22 -5.55
N ALA A 91 -2.13 -8.56 -6.66
CA ALA A 91 -3.09 -8.10 -7.66
C ALA A 91 -3.82 -9.28 -8.33
N GLY A 92 -3.14 -10.40 -8.58
CA GLY A 92 -3.75 -11.64 -9.03
C GLY A 92 -4.77 -12.20 -8.03
N VAL A 93 -4.42 -12.24 -6.74
CA VAL A 93 -5.35 -12.64 -5.67
C VAL A 93 -6.53 -11.68 -5.59
N ALA A 94 -6.28 -10.37 -5.66
CA ALA A 94 -7.32 -9.35 -5.66
C ALA A 94 -8.26 -9.48 -6.87
N TYR A 95 -7.75 -9.86 -8.04
CA TYR A 95 -8.58 -10.15 -9.21
C TYR A 95 -9.46 -11.40 -8.98
N LEU A 96 -8.86 -12.51 -8.52
CA LEU A 96 -9.58 -13.77 -8.28
C LEU A 96 -10.67 -13.63 -7.21
N VAL A 97 -10.41 -12.88 -6.14
CA VAL A 97 -11.38 -12.61 -5.06
C VAL A 97 -12.35 -11.49 -5.46
N GLY A 98 -11.87 -10.50 -6.22
CA GLY A 98 -12.65 -9.35 -6.68
C GLY A 98 -13.78 -9.75 -7.62
N VAL A 99 -13.51 -10.58 -8.64
CA VAL A 99 -14.51 -11.00 -9.64
C VAL A 99 -15.81 -11.55 -9.02
N PRO A 100 -15.79 -12.49 -8.05
CA PRO A 100 -17.01 -12.97 -7.41
C PRO A 100 -17.58 -11.97 -6.41
N THR A 101 -16.74 -11.26 -5.65
CA THR A 101 -17.24 -10.34 -4.62
C THR A 101 -17.94 -9.13 -5.22
N LEU A 102 -17.43 -8.58 -6.32
CA LEU A 102 -18.03 -7.45 -7.04
C LEU A 102 -19.44 -7.74 -7.59
N ARG A 103 -19.84 -9.02 -7.69
CA ARG A 103 -21.19 -9.44 -8.14
C ARG A 103 -22.22 -9.48 -7.01
N LEU A 104 -21.79 -9.29 -5.77
CA LEU A 104 -22.67 -9.27 -4.60
C LEU A 104 -23.38 -7.92 -4.46
N ALA A 105 -24.54 -7.92 -3.79
CA ALA A 105 -25.14 -6.66 -3.34
C ALA A 105 -24.24 -5.97 -2.31
N GLU A 106 -24.31 -4.64 -2.22
CA GLU A 106 -23.40 -3.79 -1.43
C GLU A 106 -23.16 -4.29 0.01
N HIS A 107 -24.24 -4.70 0.70
CA HIS A 107 -24.15 -5.19 2.08
C HIS A 107 -23.38 -6.53 2.18
N PHE A 108 -23.56 -7.43 1.21
CA PHE A 108 -22.84 -8.69 1.15
C PHE A 108 -21.39 -8.50 0.69
N PHE A 109 -21.11 -7.48 -0.14
CA PHE A 109 -19.74 -7.13 -0.52
C PHE A 109 -18.89 -6.72 0.69
N VAL A 110 -19.43 -5.85 1.55
CA VAL A 110 -18.78 -5.43 2.79
C VAL A 110 -18.48 -6.65 3.68
N LEU A 111 -19.47 -7.52 3.90
CA LEU A 111 -19.31 -8.73 4.70
C LEU A 111 -18.28 -9.70 4.11
N ALA A 112 -18.29 -9.90 2.79
CA ALA A 112 -17.33 -10.77 2.11
C ALA A 112 -15.90 -10.26 2.24
N THR A 113 -15.69 -8.95 2.08
CA THR A 113 -14.36 -8.34 2.22
C THR A 113 -13.86 -8.32 3.66
N LEU A 114 -14.75 -8.15 4.64
CA LEU A 114 -14.44 -8.31 6.06
C LEU A 114 -14.03 -9.77 6.37
N GLY A 115 -14.82 -10.74 5.89
CA GLY A 115 -14.53 -12.16 6.08
C GLY A 115 -13.18 -12.56 5.46
N PHE A 116 -12.89 -12.10 4.24
CA PHE A 116 -11.57 -12.26 3.61
C PHE A 116 -10.46 -11.65 4.48
N GLY A 117 -10.68 -10.44 5.00
CA GLY A 117 -9.78 -9.78 5.94
C GLY A 117 -9.43 -10.65 7.15
N ILE A 118 -10.45 -11.22 7.80
CA ILE A 118 -10.30 -12.10 8.95
C ILE A 118 -9.55 -13.39 8.56
N ILE A 119 -9.90 -14.03 7.46
CA ILE A 119 -9.24 -15.27 6.99
C ILE A 119 -7.74 -15.01 6.80
N VAL A 120 -7.37 -13.94 6.10
CA VAL A 120 -5.97 -13.61 5.87
C VAL A 120 -5.26 -13.28 7.18
N ASN A 121 -5.90 -12.54 8.08
CA ASN A 121 -5.33 -12.26 9.40
C ASN A 121 -5.09 -13.54 10.21
N VAL A 122 -6.05 -14.46 10.26
CA VAL A 122 -5.91 -15.75 10.93
C VAL A 122 -4.77 -16.55 10.32
N LEU A 123 -4.66 -16.60 8.99
CA LEU A 123 -3.55 -17.26 8.31
C LEU A 123 -2.20 -16.63 8.70
N MET A 124 -2.10 -15.30 8.72
CA MET A 124 -0.87 -14.60 9.11
C MET A 124 -0.49 -14.81 10.58
N VAL A 125 -1.44 -15.08 11.47
CA VAL A 125 -1.15 -15.34 12.88
C VAL A 125 -0.84 -16.81 13.12
N GLN A 126 -1.53 -17.72 12.43
CA GLN A 126 -1.43 -19.16 12.67
C GLN A 126 -0.34 -19.86 11.87
N LEU A 127 0.05 -19.36 10.69
CA LEU A 127 1.19 -19.90 9.94
C LEU A 127 2.50 -19.39 10.52
N VAL A 128 2.76 -19.72 11.78
CA VAL A 128 3.91 -19.21 12.56
C VAL A 128 5.24 -19.52 11.86
N ASP A 129 5.39 -20.71 11.29
CA ASP A 129 6.64 -21.12 10.61
C ASP A 129 6.95 -20.28 9.37
N VAL A 130 5.93 -19.69 8.75
CA VAL A 130 6.03 -18.96 7.48
C VAL A 130 6.05 -17.45 7.71
N THR A 131 5.25 -16.96 8.65
CA THR A 131 4.99 -15.52 8.88
C THR A 131 5.61 -14.99 10.17
N GLY A 132 6.07 -15.87 11.07
CA GLY A 132 6.43 -15.50 12.44
C GLY A 132 5.22 -15.25 13.35
N GLY A 133 3.99 -15.49 12.87
CA GLY A 133 2.75 -15.34 13.62
C GLY A 133 2.55 -13.91 14.12
N ALA A 134 2.08 -13.76 15.36
CA ALA A 134 1.84 -12.44 15.97
C ALA A 134 3.11 -11.58 16.15
N SER A 135 4.31 -12.20 16.13
CA SER A 135 5.58 -11.47 16.23
C SER A 135 6.07 -10.89 14.90
N GLY A 136 5.50 -11.35 13.78
CA GLY A 136 5.93 -11.00 12.44
C GLY A 136 7.33 -11.50 12.08
N LEU A 137 7.83 -11.04 10.94
CA LEU A 137 9.15 -11.42 10.41
C LEU A 137 10.24 -10.46 10.88
N ARG A 138 11.43 -11.02 11.10
CA ARG A 138 12.66 -10.27 11.44
C ARG A 138 13.69 -10.48 10.34
N ASP A 139 14.74 -9.65 10.39
CA ASP A 139 15.92 -9.75 9.52
C ASP A 139 15.61 -9.64 8.02
N ILE A 140 14.60 -8.83 7.68
CA ILE A 140 14.25 -8.53 6.29
C ILE A 140 15.34 -7.60 5.70
N PRO A 141 15.96 -7.96 4.57
CA PRO A 141 16.97 -7.11 3.93
C PRO A 141 16.42 -5.73 3.60
N GLY A 142 17.10 -4.69 4.07
CA GLY A 142 16.75 -3.30 3.75
C GLY A 142 16.90 -2.98 2.26
N LEU A 143 16.12 -2.01 1.78
CA LEU A 143 16.21 -1.51 0.41
C LEU A 143 17.57 -0.83 0.17
N ARG A 144 18.18 -1.12 -0.99
CA ARG A 144 19.44 -0.48 -1.42
C ARG A 144 19.29 0.04 -2.85
N ILE A 145 19.76 1.24 -3.14
CA ILE A 145 19.83 1.80 -4.50
C ILE A 145 21.30 2.06 -4.80
N ALA A 146 21.81 1.46 -5.90
CA ALA A 146 23.21 1.63 -6.34
C ALA A 146 24.26 1.42 -5.21
N GLY A 147 24.01 0.46 -4.31
CA GLY A 147 24.89 0.14 -3.17
C GLY A 147 24.64 0.96 -1.90
N VAL A 148 23.91 2.08 -1.98
CA VAL A 148 23.53 2.92 -0.82
C VAL A 148 22.32 2.32 -0.12
N SER A 149 22.42 2.14 1.20
CA SER A 149 21.32 1.64 2.02
C SER A 149 20.27 2.73 2.25
N LEU A 150 19.00 2.43 1.96
CA LEU A 150 17.86 3.27 2.34
C LEU A 150 17.40 3.04 3.77
N ALA A 151 18.19 2.34 4.59
CA ALA A 151 17.91 2.19 6.02
C ALA A 151 17.97 3.51 6.79
N ALA A 152 18.52 4.58 6.20
CA ALA A 152 18.44 5.91 6.78
C ALA A 152 17.00 6.44 6.69
N ASP A 153 16.42 6.81 7.83
CA ASP A 153 15.02 7.26 7.97
C ASP A 153 14.59 8.31 6.94
N ARG A 154 15.51 9.22 6.57
CA ARG A 154 15.28 10.26 5.56
C ARG A 154 15.18 9.71 4.13
N ALA A 155 16.05 8.78 3.74
CA ALA A 155 16.01 8.19 2.41
C ALA A 155 14.74 7.36 2.22
N PHE A 156 14.37 6.58 3.24
CA PHE A 156 13.12 5.84 3.27
C PHE A 156 11.91 6.76 3.22
N TYR A 157 11.95 7.90 3.92
CA TYR A 157 10.90 8.92 3.88
C TYR A 157 10.62 9.42 2.46
N TYR A 158 11.66 9.86 1.74
CA TYR A 158 11.48 10.36 0.38
C TYR A 158 10.98 9.26 -0.58
N LEU A 159 11.37 8.01 -0.36
CA LEU A 159 10.85 6.88 -1.13
C LEU A 159 9.34 6.69 -0.88
N VAL A 160 8.92 6.55 0.39
CA VAL A 160 7.53 6.31 0.75
C VAL A 160 6.64 7.45 0.27
N TRP A 161 7.02 8.70 0.53
CA TRP A 161 6.24 9.85 0.10
C TRP A 161 6.27 10.07 -1.41
N GLY A 162 7.37 9.76 -2.08
CA GLY A 162 7.44 9.73 -3.55
C GLY A 162 6.42 8.74 -4.13
N LEU A 163 6.35 7.53 -3.57
CA LEU A 163 5.35 6.53 -3.95
C LEU A 163 3.92 6.96 -3.58
N ALA A 164 3.71 7.58 -2.43
CA ALA A 164 2.40 8.09 -2.02
C ALA A 164 1.88 9.19 -2.96
N LEU A 165 2.75 10.12 -3.36
CA LEU A 165 2.43 11.16 -4.35
C LEU A 165 2.17 10.55 -5.72
N ALA A 166 2.98 9.58 -6.16
CA ALA A 166 2.75 8.87 -7.41
C ALA A 166 1.40 8.14 -7.41
N ALA A 167 1.07 7.44 -6.32
CA ALA A 167 -0.23 6.79 -6.13
C ALA A 167 -1.39 7.78 -6.15
N LEU A 168 -1.23 8.96 -5.51
CA LEU A 168 -2.22 10.03 -5.52
C LEU A 168 -2.45 10.56 -6.95
N LEU A 169 -1.38 10.80 -7.70
CA LEU A 169 -1.45 11.25 -9.09
C LEU A 169 -2.15 10.21 -9.98
N LEU A 170 -1.81 8.92 -9.81
CA LEU A 170 -2.47 7.83 -10.51
C LEU A 170 -3.95 7.75 -10.16
N ALA A 171 -4.31 7.86 -8.88
CA ALA A 171 -5.69 7.85 -8.43
C ALA A 171 -6.50 9.02 -9.03
N GLN A 172 -5.90 10.22 -9.08
CA GLN A 172 -6.52 11.37 -9.74
C GLN A 172 -6.66 11.17 -11.25
N ASN A 173 -5.67 10.56 -11.91
CA ASN A 173 -5.74 10.26 -13.33
C ASN A 173 -6.88 9.28 -13.61
N ILE A 174 -6.96 8.18 -12.87
CA ILE A 174 -8.02 7.16 -13.01
C ILE A 174 -9.40 7.78 -12.81
N THR A 175 -9.58 8.60 -11.77
CA THR A 175 -10.88 9.22 -11.45
C THR A 175 -11.29 10.35 -12.40
N SER A 176 -10.34 11.01 -13.07
CA SER A 176 -10.63 12.07 -14.04
C SER A 176 -10.88 11.55 -15.47
N HIS A 177 -10.34 10.39 -15.81
CA HIS A 177 -10.57 9.73 -17.11
C HIS A 177 -11.95 9.05 -17.20
N ARG A 178 -12.32 8.63 -18.42
CA ARG A 178 -13.64 8.04 -18.75
C ARG A 178 -14.00 6.84 -17.86
N THR A 179 -13.01 6.02 -17.49
CA THR A 179 -13.15 4.90 -16.55
C THR A 179 -13.60 5.37 -15.16
N GLY A 180 -13.02 6.45 -14.62
CA GLY A 180 -13.46 7.04 -13.35
C GLY A 180 -14.88 7.59 -13.36
N ARG A 181 -15.35 8.10 -14.51
CA ARG A 181 -16.76 8.52 -14.66
C ARG A 181 -17.71 7.34 -14.72
N ALA A 182 -17.29 6.23 -15.35
CA ALA A 182 -18.08 5.00 -15.40
C ALA A 182 -18.22 4.33 -14.03
N LEU A 183 -17.25 4.51 -13.13
CA LEU A 183 -17.37 4.03 -11.74
C LEU A 183 -18.40 4.83 -10.93
N ARG A 184 -18.61 6.11 -11.24
CA ARG A 184 -19.49 7.02 -10.48
C ARG A 184 -20.92 7.12 -11.00
N ALA A 185 -21.22 6.50 -12.14
CA ALA A 185 -22.51 6.58 -12.83
C ALA A 185 -23.37 5.36 -12.49
#